data_AF-A0A3S0D8B1-F1
#
_entry.id   AF-A0A3S0D8B1-F1
#
_cell.length_a   1.000
_cell.length_b   1.000
_cell.length_c   1.000
_cell.angle_alpha   90.00
_cell.angle_beta   90.00
_cell.angle_gamma   90.00
#
_symmetry.space_group_name_H-M   'P 1'
#
loop_
_entity.id
_entity.type
_entity.pdbx_description
1 polymer ?
#
loop_
_entity_poly.entity_id
_entity_poly.type
_entity_poly.pdbx_seq_one_letter_code
_entity_poly.pdbx_strand_id
1 'polypeptide(L)'
;MVSFNYSFHKPGHDAYPLVLVTDVNYQYKGNFYLRGINLHYLTFPIIKKLIFPAPGQTVAENTNFTYQYIRGDQFVKSSFRQYKKAGIQFLKKMNTQLLVNALSISRSFDPNEIEAIRKSVRNQINQIMNPNAANANDFLNK
;
A
#
# COMPACT_ATOMS: atom_id res chain seq x y z
N MET A 1 7.64 1.80 -10.74
CA MET A 1 7.39 0.71 -9.77
C MET A 1 7.02 -0.56 -10.51
N VAL A 2 7.42 -1.73 -9.99
CA VAL A 2 7.18 -3.03 -10.64
C VAL A 2 6.71 -4.08 -9.65
N SER A 3 5.94 -5.06 -10.11
CA SER A 3 5.61 -6.30 -9.41
C SER A 3 5.99 -7.49 -10.28
N PHE A 4 6.40 -8.59 -9.68
CA PHE A 4 6.82 -9.81 -10.37
C PHE A 4 6.76 -11.02 -9.44
N ASN A 5 6.86 -12.22 -10.01
CA ASN A 5 7.12 -13.45 -9.26
C ASN A 5 8.63 -13.67 -9.20
N TYR A 6 9.16 -14.04 -8.03
CA TYR A 6 10.59 -14.26 -7.83
C TYR A 6 10.90 -15.69 -7.42
N SER A 7 11.59 -16.44 -8.28
CA SER A 7 11.84 -17.88 -8.07
C SER A 7 12.94 -18.18 -7.04
N PHE A 8 13.79 -17.21 -6.71
CA PHE A 8 14.93 -17.39 -5.80
C PHE A 8 14.73 -16.68 -4.46
N HIS A 9 13.47 -16.56 -4.01
CA HIS A 9 13.18 -15.98 -2.71
C HIS A 9 13.70 -16.89 -1.60
N LYS A 10 14.29 -16.30 -0.56
CA LYS A 10 14.69 -17.03 0.64
C LYS A 10 13.47 -17.21 1.56
N PRO A 11 13.47 -18.18 2.49
CA PRO A 11 12.47 -18.25 3.55
C PRO A 11 12.36 -16.91 4.28
N GLY A 12 11.13 -16.45 4.54
CA GLY A 12 10.87 -15.14 5.15
C GLY A 12 10.94 -13.95 4.18
N HIS A 13 11.13 -14.18 2.88
CA HIS A 13 11.10 -13.13 1.85
C HIS A 13 9.94 -13.31 0.87
N ASP A 14 9.48 -12.20 0.28
CA ASP A 14 8.33 -12.19 -0.62
C ASP A 14 8.62 -12.90 -1.94
N ALA A 15 7.78 -13.86 -2.29
CA ALA A 15 7.75 -14.47 -3.62
C ALA A 15 7.14 -13.54 -4.69
N TYR A 16 6.33 -12.55 -4.26
CA TYR A 16 5.60 -11.61 -5.13
C TYR A 16 5.92 -10.14 -4.78
N PRO A 17 7.18 -9.71 -4.86
CA PRO A 17 7.57 -8.40 -4.37
C PRO A 17 6.91 -7.25 -5.16
N LEU A 18 6.59 -6.17 -4.45
CA LEU A 18 6.24 -4.87 -5.04
C LEU A 18 7.42 -3.92 -4.84
N VAL A 19 8.12 -3.58 -5.93
CA VAL A 19 9.43 -2.92 -5.86
C VAL A 19 9.38 -1.52 -6.47
N LEU A 20 9.80 -0.53 -5.69
CA LEU A 20 10.22 0.76 -6.21
C LEU A 20 11.67 0.65 -6.69
N VAL A 21 11.84 0.60 -8.00
CA VAL A 21 13.10 0.27 -8.68
C VAL A 21 14.05 1.45 -8.62
N THR A 22 15.31 1.18 -8.27
CA THR A 22 16.42 2.14 -8.36
C THR A 22 17.34 1.85 -9.54
N ASP A 23 17.46 0.59 -9.93
CA ASP A 23 18.36 0.14 -11.01
C ASP A 23 17.82 -1.16 -11.62
N VAL A 24 17.77 -1.23 -12.95
CA VAL A 24 17.29 -2.41 -13.70
C VAL A 24 18.40 -3.27 -14.27
N ASN A 25 19.64 -2.78 -14.33
CA ASN A 25 20.76 -3.42 -15.04
C ASN A 25 22.04 -3.46 -14.20
N TYR A 26 21.91 -3.51 -12.87
CA TYR A 26 23.08 -3.60 -12.01
C TYR A 26 23.82 -4.92 -12.26
N GLN A 27 25.09 -4.83 -12.63
CA GLN A 27 25.94 -5.99 -12.85
C GLN A 27 26.79 -6.27 -11.60
N TYR A 28 26.74 -7.51 -11.13
CA TYR A 28 27.58 -7.97 -10.03
C TYR A 28 28.00 -9.42 -10.26
N LYS A 29 29.30 -9.70 -10.20
CA LYS A 29 29.89 -11.03 -10.43
C LYS A 29 29.31 -11.73 -11.67
N GLY A 30 29.27 -11.02 -12.80
CA GLY A 30 28.78 -11.56 -14.09
C GLY A 30 27.26 -11.76 -14.19
N ASN A 31 26.48 -11.36 -13.18
CA ASN A 31 25.02 -11.51 -13.19
C ASN A 31 24.34 -10.14 -13.22
N PHE A 32 23.16 -10.05 -13.85
CA PHE A 32 22.33 -8.85 -13.86
C PHE A 32 21.26 -8.89 -12.77
N TYR A 33 21.05 -7.76 -12.11
CA TYR A 33 20.12 -7.61 -11.01
C TYR A 33 19.19 -6.42 -11.24
N LEU A 34 17.94 -6.62 -10.83
CA LEU A 34 17.03 -5.53 -10.51
C LEU A 34 17.22 -5.18 -9.03
N ARG A 35 17.40 -3.90 -8.72
CA ARG A 35 17.52 -3.42 -7.34
C ARG A 35 16.47 -2.38 -7.04
N GLY A 36 16.05 -2.36 -5.79
CA GLY A 36 15.08 -1.39 -5.33
C GLY A 36 14.56 -1.69 -3.96
N ILE A 37 13.54 -0.94 -3.58
CA ILE A 37 12.92 -0.98 -2.26
C ILE A 37 11.68 -1.85 -2.37
N ASN A 38 11.63 -2.93 -1.59
CA ASN A 38 10.42 -3.75 -1.52
C ASN A 38 9.44 -3.10 -0.54
N LEU A 39 8.31 -2.66 -1.06
CA LEU A 39 7.31 -1.89 -0.34
C LEU A 39 6.56 -2.71 0.71
N HIS A 40 6.56 -4.05 0.63
CA HIS A 40 5.92 -4.89 1.64
C HIS A 40 6.58 -4.81 3.03
N TYR A 41 7.84 -4.37 3.10
CA TYR A 41 8.54 -4.18 4.38
C TYR A 41 8.37 -2.78 4.98
N LEU A 42 7.53 -1.93 4.37
CA LEU A 42 7.32 -0.55 4.78
C LEU A 42 5.87 -0.32 5.19
N THR A 43 5.67 0.65 6.07
CA THR A 43 4.32 1.13 6.39
C THR A 43 3.81 2.06 5.29
N PHE A 44 2.50 2.14 5.10
CA PHE A 44 1.92 3.01 4.07
C PHE A 44 2.30 4.49 4.19
N PRO A 45 2.37 5.12 5.38
CA PRO A 45 2.84 6.50 5.49
C PRO A 45 4.26 6.67 4.92
N ILE A 46 5.14 5.71 5.16
CA ILE A 46 6.51 5.71 4.63
C ILE A 46 6.49 5.48 3.11
N ILE A 47 5.69 4.53 2.62
CA ILE A 47 5.52 4.29 1.17
C ILE A 47 5.03 5.56 0.46
N LYS A 48 4.01 6.23 1.00
CA LYS A 48 3.44 7.44 0.44
C LYS A 48 4.46 8.57 0.40
N LYS A 49 5.17 8.83 1.51
CA LYS A 49 6.24 9.85 1.59
C LYS A 49 7.40 9.54 0.64
N LEU A 50 7.77 8.27 0.51
CA LEU A 50 8.84 7.84 -0.39
C LEU A 50 8.46 8.04 -1.86
N ILE A 51 7.23 7.67 -2.24
CA ILE A 51 6.74 7.79 -3.62
C ILE A 51 6.48 9.24 -4.00
N PHE A 52 5.90 10.02 -3.08
CA PHE A 52 5.50 11.42 -3.26
C PHE A 52 6.17 12.30 -2.21
N PRO A 53 7.46 12.64 -2.40
CA PRO A 53 8.24 13.39 -1.41
C PRO A 53 7.78 14.85 -1.25
N ALA A 54 7.16 15.43 -2.27
CA ALA A 54 6.62 16.78 -2.27
C ALA A 54 5.38 16.86 -3.20
N PRO A 55 4.49 17.87 -3.03
CA PRO A 55 3.37 18.08 -3.94
C PRO A 55 3.82 18.18 -5.40
N GLY A 56 3.15 17.46 -6.28
CA GLY A 56 3.49 17.41 -7.72
C GLY A 56 4.77 16.63 -8.07
N GLN A 57 5.49 16.07 -7.09
CA GLN A 57 6.69 15.27 -7.34
C GLN A 57 6.42 13.78 -7.13
N THR A 58 6.94 12.95 -8.02
CA THR A 58 6.97 11.49 -7.85
C THR A 58 8.34 10.92 -8.18
N VAL A 59 8.81 9.98 -7.36
CA VAL A 59 10.06 9.26 -7.65
C VAL A 59 9.86 8.10 -8.62
N ALA A 60 8.62 7.70 -8.90
CA ALA A 60 8.36 6.51 -9.69
C ALA A 60 8.68 6.63 -11.19
N GLU A 61 8.76 7.87 -11.69
CA GLU A 61 9.13 8.23 -13.05
C GLU A 61 10.48 8.97 -13.10
N ASN A 62 11.10 9.18 -11.94
CA ASN A 62 12.36 9.89 -11.83
C ASN A 62 13.52 8.93 -12.08
N THR A 63 14.21 9.09 -13.20
CA THR A 63 15.41 8.31 -13.56
C THR A 63 16.59 8.55 -12.61
N ASN A 64 16.57 9.64 -11.85
CA ASN A 64 17.60 9.95 -10.86
C ASN A 64 17.35 9.27 -9.52
N PHE A 65 16.23 8.58 -9.34
CA PHE A 65 15.95 7.86 -8.10
C PHE A 65 16.90 6.67 -7.94
N THR A 66 17.92 6.86 -7.10
CA THR A 66 18.96 5.86 -6.82
C THR A 66 19.03 5.52 -5.34
N TYR A 67 19.83 4.52 -4.98
CA TYR A 67 20.12 4.19 -3.59
C TYR A 67 20.60 5.39 -2.74
N GLN A 68 21.24 6.39 -3.36
CA GLN A 68 21.71 7.58 -2.64
C GLN A 68 20.56 8.35 -1.95
N TYR A 69 19.35 8.30 -2.52
CA TYR A 69 18.16 8.96 -1.94
C TYR A 69 17.73 8.35 -0.59
N ILE A 70 18.03 7.08 -0.35
CA ILE A 70 17.55 6.35 0.83
C ILE A 70 18.65 6.01 1.82
N ARG A 71 19.92 6.31 1.51
CA ARG A 71 21.08 5.85 2.30
C ARG A 71 21.07 6.34 3.75
N GLY A 72 20.45 7.50 4.01
CA GLY A 72 20.35 8.12 5.33
C GLY A 72 19.19 7.60 6.18
N ASP A 73 18.21 6.94 5.57
CA ASP A 73 17.03 6.42 6.27
C ASP A 73 17.24 4.92 6.55
N GLN A 74 17.57 4.58 7.80
CA GLN A 74 17.84 3.20 8.20
C GLN A 74 16.62 2.28 8.00
N PHE A 75 15.42 2.82 8.24
CA PHE A 75 14.19 2.07 8.13
C PHE A 75 13.91 1.73 6.66
N VAL A 76 13.97 2.72 5.76
CA VAL A 76 13.80 2.48 4.32
C VAL A 76 14.93 1.61 3.77
N LYS A 77 16.17 1.84 4.18
CA LYS A 77 17.32 1.03 3.76
C LYS A 77 17.15 -0.44 4.10
N SER A 78 16.54 -0.78 5.25
CA SER A 78 16.29 -2.17 5.65
C SER A 78 15.38 -2.94 4.67
N SER A 79 14.61 -2.23 3.85
CA SER A 79 13.71 -2.80 2.83
C SER A 79 14.34 -2.89 1.42
N PHE A 80 15.60 -2.44 1.26
CA PHE A 80 16.31 -2.51 -0.02
C PHE A 80 16.68 -3.96 -0.36
N ARG A 81 16.45 -4.37 -1.61
CA ARG A 81 16.64 -5.74 -2.09
C ARG A 81 17.31 -5.75 -3.46
N GLN A 82 17.96 -6.88 -3.76
CA GLN A 82 18.52 -7.18 -5.07
C GLN A 82 17.91 -8.49 -5.56
N TYR A 83 17.42 -8.48 -6.79
CA TYR A 83 16.74 -9.60 -7.43
C TYR A 83 17.53 -9.99 -8.66
N LYS A 84 18.01 -11.23 -8.72
CA LYS A 84 18.71 -11.74 -9.90
C LYS A 84 17.71 -11.81 -11.06
N LYS A 85 18.01 -11.16 -12.19
CA LYS A 85 17.08 -11.06 -13.33
C LYS A 85 16.58 -12.42 -13.82
N ALA A 86 17.45 -13.43 -13.80
CA ALA A 86 17.11 -14.80 -14.20
C ALA A 86 15.97 -15.43 -13.35
N GLY A 87 15.72 -14.94 -12.14
CA GLY A 87 14.63 -15.41 -11.28
C GLY A 87 13.37 -14.56 -11.33
N ILE A 88 13.32 -13.50 -12.16
CA ILE A 88 12.16 -12.61 -12.28
C ILE A 88 11.23 -13.14 -13.36
N GLN A 89 9.98 -13.39 -12.99
CA GLN A 89 8.93 -13.88 -13.89
C GLN A 89 7.71 -12.96 -13.84
N PHE A 90 6.96 -12.87 -14.95
CA PHE A 90 5.73 -12.07 -15.05
C PHE A 90 5.88 -10.61 -14.57
N LEU A 91 6.95 -9.95 -15.00
CA LEU A 91 7.24 -8.56 -14.63
C LEU A 91 6.13 -7.62 -15.14
N LYS A 92 5.52 -6.87 -14.23
CA LYS A 92 4.48 -5.88 -14.51
C LYS A 92 4.90 -4.51 -14.00
N LYS A 93 4.85 -3.50 -14.87
CA LYS A 93 4.97 -2.09 -14.47
C LYS A 93 3.62 -1.63 -13.90
N MET A 94 3.65 -1.05 -12.71
CA MET A 94 2.44 -0.61 -12.00
C MET A 94 2.29 0.91 -12.09
N ASN A 95 1.06 1.40 -12.25
CA ASN A 95 0.74 2.82 -12.10
C ASN A 95 0.78 3.20 -10.61
N THR A 96 1.73 4.04 -10.26
CA THR A 96 2.01 4.39 -8.87
C THR A 96 0.91 5.24 -8.23
N GLN A 97 0.28 6.13 -9.00
CA GLN A 97 -0.84 6.94 -8.52
C GLN A 97 -2.04 6.07 -8.18
N LEU A 98 -2.39 5.16 -9.08
CA LEU A 98 -3.49 4.22 -8.88
C LEU A 98 -3.24 3.37 -7.63
N LEU A 99 -2.02 2.85 -7.47
CA LEU A 99 -1.68 1.98 -6.35
C LEU A 99 -1.73 2.72 -5.00
N VAL A 100 -1.20 3.94 -4.91
CA VAL A 100 -1.25 4.71 -3.66
C VAL A 100 -2.68 5.14 -3.33
N ASN A 101 -3.49 5.47 -4.33
CA ASN A 101 -4.92 5.76 -4.12
C ASN A 101 -5.64 4.50 -3.60
N ALA A 102 -5.41 3.34 -4.23
CA ALA A 102 -6.00 2.08 -3.80
C ALA A 102 -5.57 1.70 -2.36
N LEU A 103 -4.29 1.86 -2.02
CA LEU A 103 -3.78 1.63 -0.67
C LEU A 103 -4.30 2.63 0.36
N SER A 104 -4.64 3.86 -0.06
CA SER A 104 -5.28 4.86 0.82
C SER A 104 -6.71 4.43 1.15
N ILE A 105 -7.47 4.03 0.12
CA ILE A 105 -8.87 3.58 0.25
C ILE A 105 -8.93 2.28 1.07
N SER A 106 -8.02 1.33 0.84
CA SER A 106 -8.02 0.08 1.61
C SER A 106 -7.75 0.28 3.10
N ARG A 107 -7.14 1.42 3.49
CA ARG A 107 -6.86 1.78 4.89
C ARG A 107 -7.92 2.66 5.53
N SER A 108 -8.73 3.39 4.77
CA SER A 108 -9.96 4.03 5.29
C SER A 108 -11.05 3.02 5.67
N PHE A 109 -10.74 1.73 5.54
CA PHE A 109 -11.46 0.65 6.19
C PHE A 109 -10.69 0.22 7.44
N ASP A 110 -10.56 1.12 8.42
CA ASP A 110 -10.24 0.69 9.79
C ASP A 110 -11.39 -0.24 10.23
N PRO A 111 -11.13 -1.46 10.73
CA PRO A 111 -12.19 -2.34 11.24
C PRO A 111 -13.12 -1.61 12.23
N ASN A 112 -12.56 -0.67 13.01
CA ASN A 112 -13.33 0.16 13.94
C ASN A 112 -14.23 1.19 13.22
N GLU A 113 -13.77 1.76 12.10
CA GLU A 113 -14.58 2.66 11.27
C GLU A 113 -15.70 1.91 10.53
N ILE A 114 -15.45 0.68 10.08
CA ILE A 114 -16.50 -0.19 9.52
C ILE A 114 -17.58 -0.50 10.57
N GLU A 115 -17.18 -0.75 11.82
CA GLU A 115 -18.14 -0.94 12.92
C GLU A 115 -18.91 0.32 13.25
N ALA A 116 -18.26 1.50 13.25
CA ALA A 116 -18.91 2.79 13.44
C ALA A 116 -19.93 3.08 12.32
N ILE A 117 -19.60 2.76 11.07
CA ILE A 117 -20.51 2.88 9.92
C ILE A 117 -21.66 1.87 10.03
N ARG A 118 -21.41 0.60 10.38
CA ARG A 118 -22.49 -0.38 10.63
C ARG A 118 -23.41 0.05 11.76
N LYS A 119 -22.87 0.64 12.83
CA LYS A 119 -23.64 1.15 13.96
C LYS A 119 -24.47 2.36 13.55
N SER A 120 -23.93 3.30 12.77
CA SER A 120 -24.69 4.46 12.29
C SER A 120 -25.81 4.06 11.33
N VAL A 121 -25.55 3.11 10.42
CA VAL A 121 -26.56 2.56 9.49
C VAL A 121 -27.66 1.79 10.25
N ARG A 122 -27.30 0.96 11.24
CA ARG A 122 -28.29 0.29 12.10
C ARG A 122 -29.15 1.30 12.88
N ASN A 123 -28.55 2.37 13.39
CA ASN A 123 -29.29 3.40 14.11
C ASN A 123 -30.24 4.16 13.20
N GLN A 124 -29.83 4.48 11.96
CA GLN A 124 -30.71 5.12 10.97
C GLN A 124 -31.86 4.19 10.55
N ILE A 125 -31.59 2.90 10.31
CA ILE A 125 -32.64 1.91 10.02
C ILE A 125 -33.60 1.77 11.20
N ASN A 126 -33.10 1.71 12.43
CA ASN A 126 -33.95 1.62 13.62
C ASN A 126 -34.80 2.88 13.82
N GLN A 127 -34.29 4.08 13.50
CA GLN A 127 -35.07 5.32 13.55
C GLN A 127 -36.16 5.35 12.48
N ILE A 128 -35.90 4.80 11.30
CA ILE A 128 -36.87 4.70 10.21
C ILE A 128 -37.91 3.60 10.45
N MET A 129 -37.54 2.51 11.15
CA MET A 129 -38.46 1.41 11.46
C MET A 129 -39.28 1.62 12.74
N ASN A 130 -38.90 2.57 13.60
CA ASN A 130 -39.63 2.89 14.84
C ASN A 130 -40.18 4.34 14.95
N PRO A 131 -40.76 4.95 13.91
CA PRO A 131 -41.37 6.27 14.05
C PRO A 131 -42.66 6.26 14.92
N ASN A 132 -43.24 5.10 15.22
CA ASN A 132 -44.59 4.99 15.81
C ASN A 132 -44.68 4.45 17.25
N ALA A 133 -43.58 4.10 17.92
CA ALA A 133 -43.65 3.59 19.30
C ALA A 133 -43.74 4.69 20.37
N ALA A 134 -43.33 5.93 20.05
CA ALA A 134 -43.38 7.05 20.98
C ALA A 134 -44.75 7.74 21.08
N ASN A 135 -45.63 7.56 20.09
CA ASN A 135 -46.95 8.22 20.05
C ASN A 135 -48.12 7.31 20.46
N ALA A 136 -47.87 6.04 20.81
CA ALA A 136 -48.94 5.10 21.18
C ALA A 136 -49.33 5.14 22.66
N ASN A 137 -48.51 5.74 23.54
CA ASN A 137 -48.79 5.80 24.98
C ASN A 137 -49.53 7.07 25.43
N ASP A 138 -49.71 8.07 24.55
CA ASP A 138 -50.44 9.31 24.86
C ASP A 138 -51.95 9.24 24.53
N PHE A 139 -52.43 8.13 23.97
CA PHE A 139 -53.85 7.92 23.62
C PHE A 139 -54.61 6.97 24.57
N LEU A 140 -53.96 6.42 25.60
CA LEU A 140 -54.59 5.49 26.56
C LEU A 140 -54.86 6.11 27.95
N ASN A 141 -54.59 7.40 28.15
CA ASN A 141 -54.84 8.14 29.41
C ASN A 141 -55.73 9.38 29.23
N LYS A 142 -56.76 9.32 28.38
CA LYS A 142 -57.84 10.31 28.34
C LYS A 142 -59.20 9.65 28.48
#